data_AF-A0A6M8W9K7-F1
#
_entry.id   AF-A0A6M8W9K7-F1
#
_cell.length_a   1.000
_cell.length_b   1.000
_cell.length_c   1.000
_cell.angle_alpha   90.00
_cell.angle_beta   90.00
_cell.angle_gamma   90.00
#
_symmetry.space_group_name_H-M   'P 1'
#
loop_
_entity.id
_entity.type
_entity.pdbx_description
1 polymer ?
#
loop_
_entity_poly.entity_id
_entity_poly.type
_entity_poly.pdbx_seq_one_letter_code
_entity_poly.pdbx_strand_id
1 'polypeptide(L)'
;MASQYDPSEHIQPLATAPRDESVLDQREVTVQSYQSTVPFNLDALEAGLEAAWLSPTNRFGVFSRLPVRGEAAATVVLGLQDELSVRTYDYDERRPLWYSWQNVIVDTVGVHYFRDDHGLLRFTATGGGRRITDDLLHDFNASFLGIPKASVTKQHFDLAKLRSLCFTQFVDRLYMLRFADPSGEEYRSIDHALFQSRQYIDPEAERLKEIQADPKVTIESFDSDVEVQSSLLATKLRVRFFLRGLSGSLRLRFPKIRYKKEPQTPDEQARVFYRLVDTAVTAILDADYYTHQPRALDELETDLGMFIDMVELAPFREVMANPESRSEFLQTADFGDGWQHWQPHLRAMDELVEADQVACHCSEIIRGLAVAAPTRLTDVLRACRGDAKLRRLGDVLAAASCDALQTVPAAHRASVESELAAWALSQPDQAWCVDVESGTIEVGRLRLRLDDLSLDTIVAVLGRLLTALHTGLMAADGDIRSRLEQMRWCLAAASALPPNHYRLPPSLRLIA
;
A
#
# COMPACT_ATOMS: atom_id res chain seq x y z
N MET A 1 5.99 -2.04 -35.27
CA MET A 1 6.90 -1.08 -34.60
C MET A 1 6.36 0.31 -34.86
N ALA A 2 5.65 0.90 -33.89
CA ALA A 2 5.15 2.27 -34.00
C ALA A 2 6.31 3.23 -33.68
N SER A 3 6.51 4.23 -34.53
CA SER A 3 7.52 5.28 -34.33
C SER A 3 7.26 6.02 -33.02
N GLN A 4 8.28 6.13 -32.17
CA GLN A 4 8.27 7.02 -31.00
C GLN A 4 7.84 8.42 -31.45
N TYR A 5 6.78 8.93 -30.83
CA TYR A 5 6.25 10.27 -31.07
C TYR A 5 7.25 11.33 -30.59
N ASP A 6 7.60 12.30 -31.46
CA ASP A 6 8.47 13.43 -31.14
C ASP A 6 7.62 14.71 -30.93
N PRO A 7 7.51 15.22 -29.68
CA PRO A 7 6.73 16.41 -29.36
C PRO A 7 7.18 17.69 -30.07
N SER A 8 8.40 17.71 -30.63
CA SER A 8 8.93 18.89 -31.33
C SER A 8 8.19 19.20 -32.64
N GLU A 9 7.48 18.23 -33.22
CA GLU A 9 6.72 18.40 -34.46
C GLU A 9 5.43 19.23 -34.30
N HIS A 10 4.97 19.46 -33.06
CA HIS A 10 3.68 20.10 -32.78
C HIS A 10 3.76 21.36 -31.88
N ILE A 11 4.92 21.67 -31.31
CA ILE A 11 5.12 22.88 -30.50
C ILE A 11 5.74 23.96 -31.40
N GLN A 12 4.92 24.84 -31.96
CA GLN A 12 5.43 26.02 -32.69
C GLN A 12 5.88 27.10 -31.69
N PRO A 13 7.12 27.64 -31.82
CA PRO A 13 7.55 28.78 -31.02
C PRO A 13 6.81 30.06 -31.44
N LEU A 14 6.29 30.81 -30.48
CA LEU A 14 5.69 32.13 -30.72
C LEU A 14 6.78 33.17 -31.00
N ALA A 15 6.60 33.98 -32.06
CA ALA A 15 7.49 35.09 -32.43
C ALA A 15 7.43 36.29 -31.45
N THR A 16 6.42 36.31 -30.58
CA THR A 16 6.24 37.35 -29.56
C THR A 16 5.71 36.70 -28.30
N ALA A 17 6.60 36.49 -27.33
CA ALA A 17 6.17 36.08 -25.99
C ALA A 17 5.32 37.20 -25.36
N PRO A 18 4.26 36.88 -24.59
CA PRO A 18 3.63 37.86 -23.72
C PRO A 18 4.70 38.47 -22.80
N ARG A 19 4.59 39.79 -22.54
CA ARG A 19 5.55 40.53 -21.72
C ARG A 19 5.79 39.82 -20.38
N ASP A 20 7.06 39.61 -20.06
CA ASP A 20 7.60 38.86 -18.91
C ASP A 20 7.20 39.44 -17.52
N GLU A 21 6.57 40.62 -17.50
CA GLU A 21 6.33 41.38 -16.26
C GLU A 21 4.98 41.09 -15.57
N SER A 22 4.03 40.39 -16.22
CA SER A 22 2.67 40.20 -15.68
C SER A 22 2.28 38.76 -15.32
N VAL A 23 3.13 37.78 -15.59
CA VAL A 23 2.94 36.42 -15.07
C VAL A 23 3.68 36.36 -13.75
N LEU A 24 2.94 36.30 -12.63
CA LEU A 24 3.53 36.08 -11.32
C LEU A 24 4.37 34.78 -11.38
N ASP A 25 5.69 34.92 -11.47
CA ASP A 25 6.71 33.86 -11.43
C ASP A 25 6.78 33.14 -10.07
N GLN A 26 5.69 33.16 -9.31
CA GLN A 26 5.54 32.47 -8.05
C GLN A 26 4.84 31.15 -8.30
N ARG A 27 5.56 30.06 -8.07
CA ARG A 27 4.99 28.72 -8.15
C ARG A 27 4.50 28.30 -6.77
N GLU A 28 3.20 28.06 -6.66
CA GLU A 28 2.59 27.45 -5.49
C GLU A 28 2.33 25.98 -5.80
N VAL A 29 2.79 25.08 -4.91
CA VAL A 29 2.55 23.64 -5.02
C VAL A 29 2.00 23.10 -3.72
N THR A 30 1.12 22.13 -3.82
CA THR A 30 0.61 21.39 -2.65
C THR A 30 1.19 20.00 -2.67
N VAL A 31 1.71 19.56 -1.53
CA VAL A 31 2.21 18.22 -1.27
C VAL A 31 1.20 17.53 -0.38
N GLN A 32 0.82 16.32 -0.78
CA GLN A 32 -0.15 15.49 -0.11
C GLN A 32 0.34 14.05 -0.05
N SER A 33 0.21 13.40 1.10
CA SER A 33 0.49 11.98 1.27
C SER A 33 -0.79 11.14 1.30
N TYR A 34 -0.70 9.95 0.72
CA TYR A 34 -1.75 8.96 0.67
C TYR A 34 -1.20 7.60 1.10
N GLN A 35 -2.03 6.88 1.85
CA GLN A 35 -1.80 5.52 2.27
C GLN A 35 -2.69 4.58 1.47
N SER A 36 -2.17 3.42 1.10
CA SER A 36 -2.95 2.38 0.42
C SER A 36 -2.94 1.08 1.23
N THR A 37 -4.00 0.30 1.06
CA THR A 37 -4.08 -1.09 1.52
C THR A 37 -3.60 -2.10 0.47
N VAL A 38 -3.07 -1.61 -0.67
CA VAL A 38 -2.53 -2.44 -1.74
C VAL A 38 -1.06 -2.77 -1.46
N PRO A 39 -0.65 -4.06 -1.53
CA PRO A 39 0.77 -4.46 -1.46
C PRO A 39 1.64 -3.73 -2.48
N PHE A 40 2.85 -3.34 -2.09
CA PHE A 40 3.78 -2.68 -3.01
C PHE A 40 4.37 -3.69 -4.02
N ASN A 41 4.17 -3.43 -5.31
CA ASN A 41 4.73 -4.23 -6.40
C ASN A 41 5.34 -3.29 -7.45
N LEU A 42 6.68 -3.17 -7.46
CA LEU A 42 7.38 -2.24 -8.35
C LEU A 42 7.19 -2.61 -9.83
N ASP A 43 7.27 -3.90 -10.17
CA ASP A 43 7.14 -4.36 -11.55
C ASP A 43 5.75 -4.03 -12.11
N ALA A 44 4.70 -4.25 -11.33
CA ALA A 44 3.33 -3.89 -11.70
C ALA A 44 3.16 -2.38 -11.85
N LEU A 45 3.74 -1.58 -10.95
CA LEU A 45 3.73 -0.12 -11.05
C LEU A 45 4.45 0.37 -12.30
N GLU A 46 5.65 -0.12 -12.57
CA GLU A 46 6.43 0.27 -13.74
C GLU A 46 5.73 -0.12 -15.05
N ALA A 47 5.17 -1.33 -15.11
CA ALA A 47 4.37 -1.77 -16.25
C ALA A 47 3.14 -0.88 -16.48
N GLY A 48 2.40 -0.54 -15.41
CA GLY A 48 1.25 0.35 -15.48
C GLY A 48 1.64 1.77 -15.91
N LEU A 49 2.72 2.32 -15.35
CA LEU A 49 3.24 3.64 -15.71
C LEU A 49 3.76 3.67 -17.16
N GLU A 50 4.32 2.57 -17.67
CA GLU A 50 4.75 2.45 -19.07
C GLU A 50 3.55 2.42 -20.03
N ALA A 51 2.43 1.82 -19.62
CA ALA A 51 1.20 1.83 -20.40
C ALA A 51 0.49 3.21 -20.37
N ALA A 52 0.82 4.06 -19.40
CA ALA A 52 0.09 5.28 -19.08
C ALA A 52 0.74 6.57 -19.60
N TRP A 53 1.59 6.50 -20.63
CA TRP A 53 2.20 7.70 -21.22
C TRP A 53 1.14 8.71 -21.71
N LEU A 54 1.45 9.99 -21.50
CA LEU A 54 0.65 11.12 -21.97
C LEU A 54 0.53 11.06 -23.49
N SER A 55 -0.69 11.09 -24.00
CA SER A 55 -0.97 11.03 -25.43
C SER A 55 -2.31 11.69 -25.75
N PRO A 56 -2.62 11.98 -27.03
CA PRO A 56 -3.90 12.58 -27.38
C PRO A 56 -5.14 11.78 -26.92
N THR A 57 -5.00 10.46 -26.77
CA THR A 57 -6.04 9.57 -26.23
C THR A 57 -5.98 9.48 -24.70
N ASN A 58 -4.78 9.52 -24.12
CA ASN A 58 -4.57 9.58 -22.68
C ASN A 58 -4.19 11.01 -22.24
N ARG A 59 -5.21 11.85 -22.05
CA ARG A 59 -5.02 13.28 -21.74
C ARG A 59 -4.47 13.55 -20.34
N PHE A 60 -4.49 12.57 -19.44
CA PHE A 60 -3.84 12.65 -18.14
C PHE A 60 -2.92 11.44 -17.97
N GLY A 61 -1.62 11.66 -18.16
CA GLY A 61 -0.67 10.57 -18.29
C GLY A 61 0.75 10.95 -17.91
N VAL A 62 1.64 9.96 -17.93
CA VAL A 62 3.06 10.13 -17.62
C VAL A 62 3.68 11.08 -18.64
N PHE A 63 4.23 12.18 -18.14
CA PHE A 63 4.96 13.19 -18.91
C PHE A 63 6.47 13.02 -18.77
N SER A 64 6.95 12.66 -17.57
CA SER A 64 8.36 12.47 -17.28
C SER A 64 8.56 11.40 -16.21
N ARG A 65 9.69 10.69 -16.26
CA ARG A 65 10.16 9.83 -15.18
C ARG A 65 11.31 10.50 -14.45
N LEU A 66 11.22 10.55 -13.12
CA LEU A 66 12.28 11.09 -12.29
C LEU A 66 13.13 9.92 -11.77
N PRO A 67 14.46 9.98 -11.94
CA PRO A 67 15.33 8.92 -11.43
C PRO A 67 15.24 8.88 -9.91
N VAL A 68 14.93 7.71 -9.36
CA VAL A 68 14.83 7.46 -7.92
C VAL A 68 16.12 6.82 -7.43
N ARG A 69 16.55 7.16 -6.21
CA ARG A 69 17.63 6.45 -5.53
C ARG A 69 17.01 5.39 -4.63
N GLY A 70 17.29 4.11 -4.90
CA GLY A 70 16.81 2.97 -4.11
C GLY A 70 15.95 2.00 -4.91
N GLU A 71 15.81 0.78 -4.40
CA GLU A 71 15.19 -0.35 -5.11
C GLU A 71 13.66 -0.46 -4.90
N ALA A 72 13.05 0.42 -4.10
CA ALA A 72 11.65 0.27 -3.66
C ALA A 72 10.79 1.52 -3.85
N ALA A 73 10.96 2.23 -4.98
CA ALA A 73 10.16 3.41 -5.29
C ALA A 73 10.16 3.77 -6.78
N ALA A 74 9.07 4.40 -7.23
CA ALA A 74 8.92 4.93 -8.58
C ALA A 74 8.47 6.40 -8.51
N THR A 75 9.10 7.28 -9.29
CA THR A 75 8.72 8.71 -9.33
C THR A 75 8.45 9.16 -10.74
N VAL A 76 7.28 9.79 -10.93
CA VAL A 76 6.82 10.27 -12.22
C VAL A 76 6.29 11.69 -12.10
N VAL A 77 6.27 12.40 -13.22
CA VAL A 77 5.47 13.61 -13.39
C VAL A 77 4.34 13.26 -14.34
N LEU A 78 3.11 13.44 -13.88
CA LEU A 78 1.93 13.35 -14.71
C LEU A 78 1.60 14.73 -15.27
N GLY A 79 1.23 14.78 -16.55
CA GLY A 79 0.76 15.99 -17.22
C GLY A 79 -0.72 15.89 -17.55
N LEU A 80 -1.42 17.03 -17.47
CA LEU A 80 -2.79 17.16 -17.97
C LEU A 80 -2.78 17.94 -19.30
N GLN A 81 -3.21 17.30 -20.38
CA GLN A 81 -3.43 17.92 -21.68
C GLN A 81 -4.85 18.47 -21.79
N ASP A 82 -4.95 19.76 -22.10
CA ASP A 82 -6.22 20.45 -22.22
C ASP A 82 -6.09 21.66 -23.17
N GLU A 83 -7.16 22.44 -23.28
CA GLU A 83 -7.16 23.73 -23.92
C GLU A 83 -6.59 24.82 -23.01
N LEU A 84 -5.70 25.65 -23.56
CA LEU A 84 -5.32 26.94 -23.00
C LEU A 84 -5.89 28.04 -23.88
N SER A 85 -6.77 28.87 -23.32
CA SER A 85 -7.30 30.03 -24.02
C SER A 85 -6.83 31.32 -23.35
N VAL A 86 -6.30 32.26 -24.14
CA VAL A 86 -5.87 33.58 -23.68
C VAL A 86 -6.72 34.64 -24.38
N ARG A 87 -7.27 35.55 -23.56
CA ARG A 87 -7.97 36.74 -24.05
C ARG A 87 -7.01 37.91 -24.01
N THR A 88 -6.88 38.61 -25.13
CA THR A 88 -6.16 39.88 -25.19
C THR A 88 -7.11 40.95 -25.74
N TYR A 89 -6.74 42.22 -25.59
CA TYR A 89 -7.48 43.31 -26.18
C TYR A 89 -6.59 44.04 -27.18
N ASP A 90 -7.05 44.10 -28.42
CA ASP A 90 -6.46 44.90 -29.47
C ASP A 90 -6.90 46.36 -29.24
N TYR A 91 -6.00 47.17 -28.71
CA TYR A 91 -6.29 48.57 -28.38
C TYR A 91 -6.43 49.45 -29.64
N ASP A 92 -5.77 49.06 -30.74
CA ASP A 92 -5.79 49.82 -31.99
C ASP A 92 -7.10 49.57 -32.74
N GLU A 93 -7.51 48.30 -32.86
CA GLU A 93 -8.79 47.93 -33.49
C GLU A 93 -9.98 47.92 -32.52
N ARG A 94 -9.74 48.18 -31.23
CA ARG A 94 -10.75 48.18 -30.14
C ARG A 94 -11.61 46.91 -30.13
N ARG A 95 -10.99 45.74 -30.29
CA ARG A 95 -11.67 44.45 -30.29
C ARG A 95 -11.01 43.45 -29.34
N PRO A 96 -11.78 42.56 -28.72
CA PRO A 96 -11.21 41.44 -27.98
C PRO A 96 -10.63 40.42 -28.96
N LEU A 97 -9.40 39.98 -28.72
CA LEU A 97 -8.76 38.86 -29.41
C LEU A 97 -8.79 37.62 -28.54
N TRP A 98 -8.99 36.48 -29.19
CA TRP A 98 -9.12 35.19 -28.54
C TRP A 98 -8.17 34.21 -29.20
N TYR A 99 -7.20 33.74 -28.43
CA TYR A 99 -6.27 32.71 -28.84
C TYR A 99 -6.55 31.45 -28.04
N SER A 100 -6.56 30.31 -28.71
CA SER A 100 -6.76 28.99 -28.11
C SER A 100 -5.70 28.06 -28.65
N TRP A 101 -5.05 27.34 -27.74
CA TRP A 101 -4.12 26.26 -28.04
C TRP A 101 -4.71 24.97 -27.50
N GLN A 102 -4.76 23.95 -28.36
CA GLN A 102 -5.31 22.63 -28.04
C GLN A 102 -4.18 21.65 -27.70
N ASN A 103 -4.50 20.65 -26.87
CA ASN A 103 -3.58 19.57 -26.46
C ASN A 103 -2.28 20.08 -25.80
N VAL A 104 -2.34 21.22 -25.11
CA VAL A 104 -1.19 21.75 -24.37
C VAL A 104 -1.21 21.23 -22.94
N ILE A 105 -0.04 21.05 -22.34
CA ILE A 105 0.07 20.68 -20.93
C ILE A 105 -0.30 21.91 -20.09
N VAL A 106 -1.47 21.86 -19.44
CA VAL A 106 -2.00 22.97 -18.64
C VAL A 106 -1.66 22.86 -17.17
N ASP A 107 -1.34 21.66 -16.69
CA ASP A 107 -1.01 21.40 -15.30
C ASP A 107 -0.13 20.14 -15.17
N THR A 108 0.64 20.04 -14.08
CA THR A 108 1.46 18.86 -13.79
C THR A 108 1.39 18.48 -12.31
N VAL A 109 1.56 17.20 -12.02
CA VAL A 109 1.71 16.68 -10.67
C VAL A 109 2.86 15.68 -10.63
N GLY A 110 3.81 15.87 -9.72
CA GLY A 110 4.82 14.89 -9.39
C GLY A 110 4.22 13.85 -8.45
N VAL A 111 4.38 12.57 -8.73
CA VAL A 111 3.93 11.48 -7.87
C VAL A 111 5.11 10.58 -7.54
N HIS A 112 5.33 10.37 -6.24
CA HIS A 112 6.35 9.47 -5.72
C HIS A 112 5.66 8.30 -5.04
N TYR A 113 5.73 7.11 -5.65
CA TYR A 113 5.25 5.84 -5.12
C TYR A 113 6.38 5.12 -4.40
N PHE A 114 6.13 4.59 -3.21
CA PHE A 114 7.15 3.91 -2.41
C PHE A 114 6.54 2.84 -1.51
N ARG A 115 7.37 1.87 -1.12
CA ARG A 115 7.04 0.83 -0.13
C ARG A 115 7.14 1.40 1.27
N ASP A 116 6.13 1.18 2.09
CA ASP A 116 6.17 1.52 3.52
C ASP A 116 6.78 0.40 4.39
N ASP A 117 6.87 0.64 5.70
CA ASP A 117 7.44 -0.30 6.66
C ASP A 117 6.64 -1.61 6.79
N HIS A 118 5.39 -1.63 6.33
CA HIS A 118 4.51 -2.80 6.30
C HIS A 118 4.46 -3.48 4.93
N GLY A 119 5.23 -3.00 3.96
CA GLY A 119 5.25 -3.52 2.60
C GLY A 119 4.08 -3.09 1.73
N LEU A 120 3.30 -2.11 2.17
CA LEU A 120 2.18 -1.56 1.43
C LEU A 120 2.61 -0.36 0.59
N LEU A 121 1.82 -0.08 -0.43
CA LEU A 121 2.01 1.06 -1.29
C LEU A 121 1.64 2.36 -0.57
N ARG A 122 2.57 3.29 -0.51
CA ARG A 122 2.29 4.70 -0.19
C ARG A 122 2.66 5.57 -1.37
N PHE A 123 2.03 6.74 -1.47
CA PHE A 123 2.47 7.72 -2.45
C PHE A 123 2.25 9.15 -1.98
N THR A 124 3.14 10.03 -2.43
CA THR A 124 3.00 11.47 -2.24
C THR A 124 2.78 12.14 -3.59
N ALA A 125 1.73 12.96 -3.68
CA ALA A 125 1.46 13.82 -4.83
C ALA A 125 1.92 15.24 -4.53
N THR A 126 2.62 15.85 -5.47
CA THR A 126 3.19 17.19 -5.39
C THR A 126 2.73 18.00 -6.60
N GLY A 127 2.02 19.09 -6.38
CA GLY A 127 1.49 19.94 -7.45
C GLY A 127 -0.01 19.72 -7.67
N GLY A 128 -0.44 19.67 -8.93
CA GLY A 128 -1.83 19.40 -9.30
C GLY A 128 -2.75 20.63 -9.45
N GLY A 129 -2.23 21.83 -9.20
CA GLY A 129 -2.91 23.11 -9.41
C GLY A 129 -4.39 23.10 -8.99
N ARG A 130 -5.25 23.68 -9.83
CA ARG A 130 -6.72 23.63 -9.64
C ARG A 130 -7.38 22.55 -10.50
N ARG A 131 -6.67 21.97 -11.48
CA ARG A 131 -7.26 21.12 -12.51
C ARG A 131 -7.05 19.63 -12.23
N ILE A 132 -5.97 19.23 -11.58
CA ILE A 132 -5.71 17.83 -11.22
C ILE A 132 -6.24 17.61 -9.80
N THR A 133 -7.47 17.09 -9.73
CA THR A 133 -8.14 16.78 -8.46
C THR A 133 -7.70 15.42 -7.91
N ASP A 134 -7.98 15.18 -6.63
CA ASP A 134 -7.82 13.86 -6.01
C ASP A 134 -8.56 12.79 -6.82
N ASP A 135 -9.78 13.06 -7.28
CA ASP A 135 -10.55 12.12 -8.11
C ASP A 135 -9.84 11.73 -9.41
N LEU A 136 -9.26 12.70 -10.12
CA LEU A 136 -8.54 12.45 -11.36
C LEU A 136 -7.28 11.61 -11.13
N LEU A 137 -6.56 11.89 -10.03
CA LEU A 137 -5.39 11.10 -9.63
C LEU A 137 -5.80 9.67 -9.24
N HIS A 138 -6.90 9.51 -8.51
CA HIS A 138 -7.44 8.20 -8.14
C HIS A 138 -7.94 7.42 -9.36
N ASP A 139 -8.57 8.08 -10.35
CA ASP A 139 -8.97 7.45 -11.61
C ASP A 139 -7.76 6.95 -12.40
N PHE A 140 -6.69 7.74 -12.46
CA PHE A 140 -5.45 7.32 -13.09
C PHE A 140 -4.87 6.09 -12.39
N ASN A 141 -4.76 6.13 -11.06
CA ASN A 141 -4.21 5.03 -10.26
C ASN A 141 -5.03 3.75 -10.39
N ALA A 142 -6.36 3.85 -10.38
CA ALA A 142 -7.23 2.70 -10.59
C ALA A 142 -7.11 2.12 -11.99
N SER A 143 -7.10 2.98 -13.02
CA SER A 143 -7.14 2.53 -14.43
C SER A 143 -5.84 1.93 -14.91
N PHE A 144 -4.70 2.50 -14.49
CA PHE A 144 -3.38 2.12 -15.01
C PHE A 144 -2.56 1.30 -14.04
N LEU A 145 -2.72 1.52 -12.73
CA LEU A 145 -1.88 0.89 -11.71
C LEU A 145 -2.64 -0.17 -10.92
N GLY A 146 -3.94 -0.37 -11.19
CA GLY A 146 -4.77 -1.33 -10.48
C GLY A 146 -4.97 -1.01 -9.01
N ILE A 147 -4.84 0.26 -8.60
CA ILE A 147 -4.99 0.72 -7.21
C ILE A 147 -6.43 1.24 -7.02
N PRO A 148 -7.35 0.49 -6.38
CA PRO A 148 -8.75 0.91 -6.28
C PRO A 148 -8.91 2.16 -5.42
N LYS A 149 -9.84 3.05 -5.78
CA LYS A 149 -10.07 4.29 -5.00
C LYS A 149 -10.35 4.01 -3.51
N ALA A 150 -11.18 3.00 -3.23
CA ALA A 150 -11.53 2.61 -1.87
C ALA A 150 -10.35 2.08 -1.04
N SER A 151 -9.25 1.67 -1.69
CA SER A 151 -8.06 1.20 -1.00
C SER A 151 -7.14 2.33 -0.53
N VAL A 152 -7.40 3.57 -0.95
CA VAL A 152 -6.53 4.73 -0.73
C VAL A 152 -7.17 5.70 0.23
N THR A 153 -6.40 6.12 1.23
CA THR A 153 -6.79 7.12 2.22
C THR A 153 -5.79 8.26 2.23
N LYS A 154 -6.31 9.48 2.21
CA LYS A 154 -5.51 10.70 2.34
C LYS A 154 -5.04 10.83 3.79
N GLN A 155 -3.75 11.01 4.00
CA GLN A 155 -3.22 11.10 5.37
C GLN A 155 -3.38 12.50 5.95
N HIS A 156 -3.56 12.56 7.28
CA HIS A 156 -3.61 13.77 8.09
C HIS A 156 -2.33 13.92 8.90
N PHE A 157 -1.94 15.15 9.28
CA PHE A 157 -0.81 15.31 10.19
C PHE A 157 -1.22 15.01 11.62
N ASP A 158 -0.32 14.39 12.37
CA ASP A 158 -0.38 14.30 13.82
C ASP A 158 -0.22 15.70 14.41
N LEU A 159 -1.30 16.20 15.03
CA LEU A 159 -1.35 17.56 15.56
C LEU A 159 -0.36 17.78 16.71
N ALA A 160 -0.01 16.73 17.47
CA ALA A 160 0.98 16.82 18.53
C ALA A 160 2.40 16.95 17.94
N LYS A 161 2.72 16.14 16.91
CA LYS A 161 3.99 16.28 16.19
C LYS A 161 4.09 17.61 15.46
N LEU A 162 2.99 18.09 14.86
CA LEU A 162 2.93 19.39 14.19
C LEU A 162 3.13 20.55 15.17
N ARG A 163 2.57 20.46 16.38
CA ARG A 163 2.84 21.42 17.47
C ARG A 163 4.33 21.42 17.85
N SER A 164 4.93 20.24 18.00
CA SER A 164 6.37 20.13 18.27
C SER A 164 7.18 20.82 17.17
N LEU A 165 6.95 20.44 15.91
CA LEU A 165 7.64 21.01 14.74
C LEU A 165 7.58 22.54 14.71
N CYS A 166 6.39 23.09 14.97
CA CYS A 166 6.15 24.53 15.02
C CYS A 166 7.04 25.24 16.04
N PHE A 167 7.06 24.76 17.29
CA PHE A 167 7.78 25.44 18.38
C PHE A 167 9.26 25.07 18.50
N THR A 168 9.68 23.90 18.03
CA THR A 168 11.08 23.47 18.15
C THR A 168 11.93 23.96 16.98
N GLN A 169 11.38 24.00 15.77
CA GLN A 169 12.16 24.26 14.56
C GLN A 169 11.84 25.60 13.89
N PHE A 170 10.59 26.07 13.99
CA PHE A 170 10.11 27.20 13.19
C PHE A 170 9.69 28.43 13.98
N VAL A 171 9.81 28.40 15.32
CA VAL A 171 9.34 29.46 16.22
C VAL A 171 9.86 30.85 15.83
N ASP A 172 11.13 30.96 15.43
CA ASP A 172 11.78 32.22 15.06
C ASP A 172 11.31 32.79 13.70
N ARG A 173 10.50 32.04 12.94
CA ARG A 173 10.10 32.37 11.57
C ARG A 173 8.60 32.21 11.33
N LEU A 174 7.79 32.19 12.39
CA LEU A 174 6.34 32.05 12.26
C LEU A 174 5.71 33.33 11.71
N TYR A 175 4.85 33.19 10.70
CA TYR A 175 3.96 34.27 10.25
C TYR A 175 2.59 34.19 10.93
N MET A 176 2.03 32.97 10.99
CA MET A 176 0.66 32.75 11.43
C MET A 176 0.53 31.39 12.11
N LEU A 177 -0.34 31.33 13.12
CA LEU A 177 -0.80 30.14 13.81
C LEU A 177 -2.34 30.10 13.78
N ARG A 178 -2.92 28.92 13.56
CA ARG A 178 -4.36 28.67 13.74
C ARG A 178 -4.57 27.50 14.68
N PHE A 179 -5.64 27.54 15.46
CA PHE A 179 -5.90 26.60 16.53
C PHE A 179 -7.22 25.85 16.31
N ALA A 180 -7.25 24.58 16.70
CA ALA A 180 -8.46 23.76 16.68
C ALA A 180 -9.25 23.96 17.99
N ASP A 181 -10.58 24.05 17.89
CA ASP A 181 -11.54 24.23 18.99
C ASP A 181 -11.15 25.29 20.05
N PRO A 182 -11.53 26.57 19.85
CA PRO A 182 -11.27 27.59 20.84
C PRO A 182 -12.11 27.32 22.10
N SER A 183 -11.50 26.74 23.13
CA SER A 183 -12.13 26.46 24.43
C SER A 183 -12.45 27.71 25.26
N GLY A 184 -12.52 28.89 24.62
CA GLY A 184 -12.92 30.17 25.19
C GLY A 184 -13.04 31.17 24.05
N GLU A 185 -13.80 32.26 24.24
CA GLU A 185 -14.20 33.26 23.23
C GLU A 185 -13.07 33.97 22.46
N GLU A 186 -11.81 33.55 22.56
CA GLU A 186 -10.71 34.48 22.39
C GLU A 186 -9.76 34.19 21.22
N TYR A 187 -9.65 32.97 20.62
CA TYR A 187 -8.68 32.77 19.52
C TYR A 187 -9.07 31.78 18.41
N ARG A 188 -9.26 32.30 17.19
CA ARG A 188 -9.25 31.51 15.94
C ARG A 188 -7.87 31.43 15.28
N SER A 189 -7.05 32.47 15.44
CA SER A 189 -5.71 32.56 14.83
C SER A 189 -4.86 33.67 15.44
N ILE A 190 -3.55 33.55 15.32
CA ILE A 190 -2.56 34.58 15.67
C ILE A 190 -1.70 34.87 14.44
N ASP A 191 -1.41 36.14 14.18
CA ASP A 191 -0.64 36.62 13.04
C ASP A 191 0.42 37.64 13.51
N HIS A 192 1.58 37.71 12.83
CA HIS A 192 2.69 38.63 13.10
C HIS A 192 2.25 40.10 13.21
N ALA A 193 1.19 40.48 12.49
CA ALA A 193 0.60 41.82 12.52
C ALA A 193 0.06 42.22 13.91
N LEU A 194 -0.36 41.24 14.73
CA LEU A 194 -0.86 41.48 16.09
C LEU A 194 0.25 41.87 17.07
N PHE A 195 1.53 41.63 16.72
CA PHE A 195 2.68 41.86 17.61
C PHE A 195 3.52 43.08 17.21
N GLN A 196 3.07 43.91 16.26
CA GLN A 196 3.84 45.04 15.70
C GLN A 196 5.22 44.65 15.13
N SER A 197 5.44 43.36 14.91
CA SER A 197 6.65 42.82 14.30
C SER A 197 6.67 43.11 12.80
N ARG A 198 7.85 43.35 12.23
CA ARG A 198 7.96 43.71 10.80
C ARG A 198 7.85 42.51 9.85
N GLN A 199 8.15 41.29 10.31
CA GLN A 199 8.29 40.13 9.42
C GLN A 199 7.83 38.80 10.01
N TYR A 200 8.11 38.52 11.28
CA TYR A 200 7.77 37.26 11.95
C TYR A 200 7.20 37.55 13.34
N ILE A 201 6.31 36.69 13.85
CA ILE A 201 5.85 36.71 15.23
C ILE A 201 7.07 36.74 16.15
N ASP A 202 7.08 37.65 17.13
CA ASP A 202 8.16 37.74 18.11
C ASP A 202 8.16 36.47 18.99
N PRO A 203 9.23 35.65 18.97
CA PRO A 203 9.31 34.45 19.79
C PRO A 203 9.23 34.76 21.30
N GLU A 204 9.61 35.98 21.70
CA GLU A 204 9.63 36.41 23.09
C GLU A 204 8.30 37.00 23.57
N ALA A 205 7.33 37.17 22.67
CA ALA A 205 6.01 37.70 23.02
C ALA A 205 5.36 36.85 24.12
N GLU A 206 4.92 37.50 25.20
CA GLU A 206 4.29 36.82 26.35
C GLU A 206 3.17 35.87 25.91
N ARG A 207 2.37 36.30 24.93
CA ARG A 207 1.27 35.50 24.40
C ARG A 207 1.72 34.21 23.71
N LEU A 208 2.84 34.24 22.99
CA LEU A 208 3.35 33.04 22.34
C LEU A 208 3.90 32.05 23.38
N LYS A 209 4.55 32.56 24.44
CA LYS A 209 5.02 31.77 25.58
C LYS A 209 3.89 31.09 26.34
N GLU A 210 2.77 31.79 26.55
CA GLU A 210 1.57 31.21 27.17
C GLU A 210 1.04 30.01 26.35
N ILE A 211 0.94 30.17 25.03
CA ILE A 211 0.44 29.11 24.13
C ILE A 211 1.41 27.93 24.08
N GLN A 212 2.71 28.20 24.09
CA GLN A 212 3.74 27.17 24.12
C GLN A 212 3.70 26.38 25.44
N ALA A 213 3.38 27.05 26.55
CA ALA A 213 3.27 26.44 27.87
C ALA A 213 1.96 25.63 28.08
N ASP A 214 0.88 25.96 27.36
CA ASP A 214 -0.40 25.24 27.47
C ASP A 214 -0.43 23.99 26.54
N PRO A 215 -0.37 22.76 27.08
CA PRO A 215 -0.43 21.54 26.27
C PRO A 215 -1.81 21.28 25.67
N LYS A 216 -2.88 21.95 26.14
CA LYS A 216 -4.24 21.78 25.63
C LYS A 216 -4.47 22.53 24.31
N VAL A 217 -3.58 23.46 23.96
CA VAL A 217 -3.71 24.21 22.71
C VAL A 217 -3.28 23.34 21.54
N THR A 218 -4.24 23.00 20.69
CA THR A 218 -4.04 22.23 19.47
C THR A 218 -3.78 23.18 18.30
N ILE A 219 -2.60 23.09 17.70
CA ILE A 219 -2.26 23.85 16.48
C ILE A 219 -2.85 23.11 15.28
N GLU A 220 -3.80 23.75 14.60
CA GLU A 220 -4.44 23.22 13.39
C GLU A 220 -3.58 23.50 12.15
N SER A 221 -2.95 24.67 12.08
CA SER A 221 -2.07 25.04 10.96
C SER A 221 -1.09 26.16 11.31
N PHE A 222 0.02 26.23 10.58
CA PHE A 222 0.96 27.34 10.70
C PHE A 222 1.66 27.66 9.38
N ASP A 223 2.18 28.88 9.31
CA ASP A 223 2.88 29.45 8.16
C ASP A 223 4.30 29.90 8.57
N SER A 224 5.32 29.50 7.81
CA SER A 224 6.72 29.81 8.10
C SER A 224 7.58 29.78 6.82
N ASP A 225 8.88 30.03 6.96
CA ASP A 225 9.86 30.01 5.88
C ASP A 225 11.00 29.02 6.15
N VAL A 226 11.40 28.29 5.12
CA VAL A 226 12.61 27.46 5.12
C VAL A 226 13.63 27.99 4.11
N GLU A 227 14.91 27.92 4.45
CA GLU A 227 15.98 28.25 3.52
C GLU A 227 16.47 26.98 2.83
N VAL A 228 16.30 26.93 1.51
CA VAL A 228 16.69 25.80 0.68
C VAL A 228 17.99 26.15 -0.06
N GLN A 229 18.98 25.28 0.09
CA GLN A 229 20.21 25.32 -0.68
C GLN A 229 20.30 24.06 -1.53
N SER A 230 20.44 24.26 -2.84
CA SER A 230 20.59 23.17 -3.81
C SER A 230 21.70 23.49 -4.78
N SER A 231 22.39 22.45 -5.27
CA SER A 231 23.42 22.60 -6.31
C SER A 231 22.87 23.19 -7.61
N LEU A 232 21.55 23.09 -7.82
CA LEU A 232 20.80 23.56 -9.00
C LEU A 232 20.56 25.07 -9.00
N LEU A 233 20.61 25.73 -7.84
CA LEU A 233 20.22 27.13 -7.66
C LEU A 233 21.42 28.07 -7.65
N ALA A 234 21.28 29.24 -8.28
CA ALA A 234 22.32 30.27 -8.30
C ALA A 234 22.55 30.89 -6.90
N THR A 235 21.49 31.00 -6.11
CA THR A 235 21.50 31.53 -4.74
C THR A 235 20.66 30.67 -3.81
N LYS A 236 20.83 30.83 -2.50
CA LYS A 236 19.88 30.30 -1.51
C LYS A 236 18.48 30.84 -1.80
N LEU A 237 17.47 30.00 -1.59
CA LEU A 237 16.07 30.33 -1.81
C LEU A 237 15.34 30.30 -0.48
N ARG A 238 14.55 31.33 -0.18
CA ARG A 238 13.61 31.31 0.95
C ARG A 238 12.25 30.86 0.43
N VAL A 239 11.81 29.68 0.84
CA VAL A 239 10.54 29.08 0.44
C VAL A 239 9.56 29.25 1.59
N ARG A 240 8.44 29.93 1.34
CA ARG A 240 7.36 30.03 2.30
C ARG A 240 6.52 28.77 2.26
N PHE A 241 6.09 28.28 3.41
CA PHE A 241 5.28 27.09 3.49
C PHE A 241 4.11 27.23 4.46
N PHE A 242 3.02 26.51 4.15
CA PHE A 242 1.83 26.44 4.97
C PHE A 242 1.48 24.98 5.25
N LEU A 243 1.51 24.57 6.52
CA LEU A 243 1.10 23.25 6.97
C LEU A 243 -0.33 23.28 7.48
N ARG A 244 -1.18 22.40 6.98
CA ARG A 244 -2.57 22.21 7.43
C ARG A 244 -2.74 20.84 8.04
N GLY A 245 -2.90 20.79 9.36
CA GLY A 245 -3.02 19.57 10.14
C GLY A 245 -4.13 18.66 9.66
N LEU A 246 -5.36 19.17 9.69
CA LEU A 246 -6.58 18.40 9.35
C LEU A 246 -6.70 18.05 7.87
N SER A 247 -6.03 18.74 6.94
CA SER A 247 -6.01 18.31 5.53
C SER A 247 -4.77 17.49 5.18
N GLY A 248 -3.79 17.37 6.09
CA GLY A 248 -2.51 16.70 5.84
C GLY A 248 -1.71 17.30 4.69
N SER A 249 -1.97 18.57 4.34
CA SER A 249 -1.39 19.18 3.15
C SER A 249 -0.26 20.14 3.52
N LEU A 250 0.88 20.01 2.85
CA LEU A 250 1.98 20.97 2.89
C LEU A 250 1.96 21.80 1.62
N ARG A 251 1.76 23.11 1.74
CA ARG A 251 1.78 24.02 0.59
C ARG A 251 3.07 24.81 0.59
N LEU A 252 3.76 24.83 -0.55
CA LEU A 252 5.01 25.55 -0.73
C LEU A 252 4.80 26.68 -1.74
N ARG A 253 5.34 27.86 -1.43
CA ARG A 253 5.34 29.03 -2.31
C ARG A 253 6.78 29.40 -2.62
N PHE A 254 7.20 29.07 -3.83
CA PHE A 254 8.51 29.41 -4.34
C PHE A 254 8.52 30.85 -4.86
N PRO A 255 9.50 31.68 -4.47
CA PRO A 255 9.75 32.95 -5.14
C PRO A 255 10.34 32.67 -6.54
N LYS A 256 10.58 33.74 -7.32
CA LYS A 256 11.21 33.61 -8.64
C LYS A 256 12.53 32.83 -8.52
N ILE A 257 12.58 31.67 -9.16
CA ILE A 257 13.71 30.75 -9.09
C ILE A 257 14.78 31.19 -10.08
N ARG A 258 16.04 31.24 -9.64
CA ARG A 258 17.20 31.50 -10.51
C ARG A 258 18.10 30.28 -10.52
N TYR A 259 18.18 29.62 -11.66
CA TYR A 259 19.01 28.42 -11.82
C TYR A 259 20.46 28.79 -12.14
N LYS A 260 21.41 27.95 -11.73
CA LYS A 260 22.82 28.11 -12.19
C LYS A 260 22.95 27.88 -13.69
N LYS A 261 22.18 26.92 -14.20
CA LYS A 261 22.07 26.59 -15.62
C LYS A 261 20.58 26.48 -15.91
N GLU A 262 20.10 27.33 -16.82
CA GLU A 262 18.69 27.33 -17.20
C GLU A 262 18.33 25.99 -17.87
N PRO A 263 17.29 25.28 -17.37
CA PRO A 263 16.80 24.06 -17.99
C PRO A 263 16.24 24.35 -19.39
N GLN A 264 16.66 23.55 -20.37
CA GLN A 264 16.41 23.83 -21.80
C GLN A 264 15.16 23.15 -22.35
N THR A 265 14.68 22.08 -21.70
CA THR A 265 13.49 21.34 -22.13
C THR A 265 12.41 21.36 -21.05
N PRO A 266 11.12 21.19 -21.42
CA PRO A 266 10.03 21.05 -20.45
C PRO A 266 10.24 19.89 -19.46
N ASP A 267 10.79 18.77 -19.93
CA ASP A 267 11.17 17.63 -19.08
C ASP A 267 12.24 18.01 -18.05
N GLU A 268 13.31 18.70 -18.50
CA GLU A 268 14.37 19.14 -17.61
C GLU A 268 13.87 20.16 -16.57
N GLN A 269 12.97 21.06 -16.99
CA GLN A 269 12.31 22.02 -16.12
C GLN A 269 11.51 21.33 -15.02
N ALA A 270 10.65 20.36 -15.38
CA ALA A 270 9.86 19.61 -14.42
C ALA A 270 10.78 18.85 -13.45
N ARG A 271 11.78 18.14 -13.98
CA ARG A 271 12.73 17.36 -13.18
C ARG A 271 13.50 18.21 -12.17
N VAL A 272 14.02 19.37 -12.59
CA VAL A 272 14.75 20.28 -11.69
C VAL A 272 13.82 20.87 -10.64
N PHE A 273 12.60 21.25 -11.04
CA PHE A 273 11.61 21.83 -10.13
C PHE A 273 11.14 20.84 -9.06
N TYR A 274 10.73 19.62 -9.43
CA TYR A 274 10.26 18.62 -8.46
C TYR A 274 11.38 18.18 -7.51
N ARG A 275 12.63 18.06 -7.96
CA ARG A 275 13.78 17.85 -7.04
C ARG A 275 13.95 18.97 -6.03
N LEU A 276 13.71 20.22 -6.45
CA LEU A 276 13.76 21.36 -5.54
C LEU A 276 12.62 21.31 -4.52
N VAL A 277 11.42 20.87 -4.95
CA VAL A 277 10.30 20.61 -4.04
C VAL A 277 10.69 19.54 -3.02
N ASP A 278 11.22 18.39 -3.45
CA ASP A 278 11.64 17.32 -2.53
C ASP A 278 12.68 17.82 -1.51
N THR A 279 13.62 18.65 -1.95
CA THR A 279 14.61 19.28 -1.07
C THR A 279 13.94 20.19 -0.03
N ALA A 280 12.93 20.98 -0.45
CA ALA A 280 12.18 21.84 0.45
C ALA A 280 11.33 21.04 1.44
N VAL A 281 10.65 19.98 0.98
CA VAL A 281 9.84 19.09 1.82
C VAL A 281 10.73 18.42 2.87
N THR A 282 11.87 17.86 2.47
CA THR A 282 12.81 17.19 3.40
C THR A 282 13.37 18.16 4.45
N ALA A 283 13.50 19.45 4.12
CA ALA A 283 13.93 20.48 5.06
C ALA A 283 12.84 20.91 6.06
N ILE A 284 11.57 20.57 5.79
CA ILE A 284 10.41 20.88 6.63
C ILE A 284 9.95 19.66 7.42
N LEU A 285 9.90 18.49 6.77
CA LEU A 285 9.39 17.22 7.30
C LEU A 285 10.52 16.17 7.17
N ASP A 286 11.13 15.81 8.29
CA ASP A 286 12.22 14.82 8.41
C ASP A 286 11.78 13.44 8.97
N ALA A 287 10.65 13.38 9.68
CA ALA A 287 10.04 12.16 10.26
C ALA A 287 8.61 11.92 9.73
N ASP A 288 8.00 10.77 10.03
CA ASP A 288 6.58 10.53 9.69
C ASP A 288 5.68 11.40 10.60
N TYR A 289 5.33 12.59 10.10
CA TYR A 289 4.43 13.56 10.75
C TYR A 289 2.96 13.21 10.56
N TYR A 290 2.64 12.12 9.85
CA TYR A 290 1.26 11.73 9.61
C TYR A 290 0.71 10.89 10.77
N THR A 291 -0.60 11.01 10.99
CA THR A 291 -1.32 10.14 11.94
C THR A 291 -1.40 8.73 11.39
N HIS A 292 -1.05 7.75 12.21
CA HIS A 292 -1.38 6.34 12.00
C HIS A 292 -2.42 5.96 13.04
N GLN A 293 -3.70 6.10 12.69
CA GLN A 293 -4.79 5.50 13.46
C GLN A 293 -5.51 4.52 12.54
N PRO A 294 -4.96 3.31 12.35
CA PRO A 294 -5.72 2.25 11.71
C PRO A 294 -6.95 1.95 12.56
N ARG A 295 -8.06 1.64 11.90
CA ARG A 295 -9.27 1.15 12.58
C ARG A 295 -8.93 -0.05 13.45
N ALA A 296 -9.61 -0.16 14.59
CA ALA A 296 -9.48 -1.31 15.46
C ALA A 296 -10.35 -2.48 14.96
N LEU A 297 -10.07 -3.70 15.43
CA LEU A 297 -10.77 -4.91 15.00
C LEU A 297 -12.26 -4.89 15.38
N ASP A 298 -12.58 -4.31 16.54
CA ASP A 298 -13.93 -4.15 17.09
C ASP A 298 -14.76 -3.08 16.35
N GLU A 299 -14.12 -2.16 15.64
CA GLU A 299 -14.81 -1.12 14.84
C GLU A 299 -15.42 -1.67 13.53
N LEU A 300 -15.09 -2.90 13.15
CA LEU A 300 -15.63 -3.57 11.96
C LEU A 300 -16.86 -4.44 12.24
N GLU A 301 -17.48 -4.37 13.43
CA GLU A 301 -18.77 -5.01 13.71
C GLU A 301 -19.84 -4.54 12.71
N THR A 302 -19.98 -5.29 11.62
CA THR A 302 -20.87 -4.99 10.52
C THR A 302 -21.85 -6.13 10.33
N ASP A 303 -23.12 -5.76 10.14
CA ASP A 303 -24.14 -6.64 9.60
C ASP A 303 -23.75 -6.92 8.14
N LEU A 304 -23.02 -8.03 7.89
CA LEU A 304 -22.31 -8.33 6.62
C LEU A 304 -23.22 -8.54 5.39
N GLY A 305 -24.50 -8.20 5.50
CA GLY A 305 -25.51 -8.46 4.48
C GLY A 305 -25.68 -9.95 4.20
N MET A 306 -26.51 -10.28 3.21
CA MET A 306 -26.80 -11.69 2.87
C MET A 306 -25.72 -12.36 2.00
N PHE A 307 -24.73 -11.61 1.47
CA PHE A 307 -23.76 -12.10 0.48
C PHE A 307 -22.32 -11.76 0.86
N ILE A 308 -21.72 -12.59 1.71
CA ILE A 308 -20.33 -12.45 2.19
C ILE A 308 -19.32 -12.41 1.02
N ASP A 309 -19.65 -13.03 -0.11
CA ASP A 309 -18.80 -13.04 -1.31
C ASP A 309 -18.68 -11.72 -2.04
N MET A 310 -19.57 -10.76 -1.76
CA MET A 310 -19.60 -9.43 -2.37
C MET A 310 -19.16 -8.32 -1.41
N VAL A 311 -18.71 -8.67 -0.20
CA VAL A 311 -18.28 -7.68 0.80
C VAL A 311 -17.04 -6.95 0.29
N GLU A 312 -17.08 -5.62 0.38
CA GLU A 312 -15.95 -4.78 0.06
C GLU A 312 -14.84 -4.98 1.11
N LEU A 313 -13.69 -5.49 0.68
CA LEU A 313 -12.59 -5.87 1.58
C LEU A 313 -11.73 -4.69 2.06
N ALA A 314 -11.91 -3.48 1.50
CA ALA A 314 -11.06 -2.34 1.82
C ALA A 314 -11.01 -1.98 3.33
N PRO A 315 -12.14 -1.91 4.05
CA PRO A 315 -12.13 -1.66 5.50
C PRO A 315 -11.42 -2.77 6.29
N PHE A 316 -11.57 -4.02 5.86
CA PHE A 316 -10.91 -5.18 6.48
C PHE A 316 -9.40 -5.17 6.24
N ARG A 317 -8.94 -4.75 5.05
CA ARG A 317 -7.52 -4.60 4.77
C ARG A 317 -6.90 -3.47 5.59
N GLU A 318 -7.62 -2.38 5.84
CA GLU A 318 -7.17 -1.28 6.68
C GLU A 318 -6.84 -1.78 8.11
N VAL A 319 -7.73 -2.58 8.70
CA VAL A 319 -7.51 -3.20 10.01
C VAL A 319 -6.41 -4.26 9.94
N MET A 320 -6.46 -5.16 8.95
CA MET A 320 -5.49 -6.25 8.82
C MET A 320 -4.09 -5.77 8.39
N ALA A 321 -3.92 -4.51 7.97
CA ALA A 321 -2.62 -3.89 7.77
C ALA A 321 -1.88 -3.64 9.11
N ASN A 322 -2.59 -3.54 10.23
CA ASN A 322 -1.99 -3.39 11.56
C ASN A 322 -1.48 -4.75 12.11
N PRO A 323 -0.19 -4.87 12.48
CA PRO A 323 0.36 -6.06 13.13
C PRO A 323 -0.39 -6.49 14.40
N GLU A 324 -0.84 -5.53 15.22
CA GLU A 324 -1.54 -5.84 16.48
C GLU A 324 -2.89 -6.49 16.18
N SER A 325 -3.68 -5.91 15.27
CA SER A 325 -4.97 -6.46 14.85
C SER A 325 -4.83 -7.85 14.22
N ARG A 326 -3.78 -8.11 13.42
CA ARG A 326 -3.51 -9.47 12.89
C ARG A 326 -3.25 -10.47 14.00
N SER A 327 -2.47 -10.07 15.00
CA SER A 327 -2.14 -10.92 16.15
C SER A 327 -3.38 -11.25 16.96
N GLU A 328 -4.15 -10.22 17.32
CA GLU A 328 -5.40 -10.36 18.06
C GLU A 328 -6.39 -11.25 17.28
N PHE A 329 -6.60 -10.98 16.00
CA PHE A 329 -7.52 -11.72 15.15
C PHE A 329 -7.19 -13.22 15.10
N LEU A 330 -5.95 -13.57 14.76
CA LEU A 330 -5.53 -14.98 14.68
C LEU A 330 -5.56 -15.69 16.05
N GLN A 331 -5.33 -14.95 17.14
CA GLN A 331 -5.31 -15.50 18.50
C GLN A 331 -6.67 -15.57 19.18
N THR A 332 -7.67 -14.80 18.74
CA THR A 332 -8.97 -14.71 19.44
C THR A 332 -10.14 -15.19 18.60
N ALA A 333 -10.15 -14.97 17.28
CA ALA A 333 -11.28 -15.30 16.42
C ALA A 333 -11.69 -16.77 16.47
N ASP A 334 -12.99 -17.03 16.35
CA ASP A 334 -13.58 -18.37 16.35
C ASP A 334 -13.80 -18.86 14.92
N PHE A 335 -12.92 -19.74 14.46
CA PHE A 335 -12.96 -20.34 13.13
C PHE A 335 -13.83 -21.61 13.05
N GLY A 336 -14.63 -21.89 14.08
CA GLY A 336 -15.62 -22.97 14.12
C GLY A 336 -16.91 -22.64 13.36
N ASP A 337 -18.06 -23.04 13.92
CA ASP A 337 -19.37 -22.95 13.24
C ASP A 337 -19.84 -21.49 12.95
N GLY A 338 -19.11 -20.48 13.43
CA GLY A 338 -19.35 -19.05 13.19
C GLY A 338 -18.37 -18.35 12.23
N TRP A 339 -17.47 -19.09 11.55
CA TRP A 339 -16.35 -18.49 10.80
C TRP A 339 -16.77 -17.55 9.65
N GLN A 340 -18.02 -17.64 9.17
CA GLN A 340 -18.59 -16.76 8.13
C GLN A 340 -18.46 -15.26 8.49
N HIS A 341 -18.55 -14.92 9.77
CA HIS A 341 -18.33 -13.55 10.25
C HIS A 341 -16.87 -13.10 10.07
N TRP A 342 -15.92 -14.03 10.24
CA TRP A 342 -14.48 -13.77 10.13
C TRP A 342 -13.92 -13.94 8.72
N GLN A 343 -14.72 -14.47 7.80
CA GLN A 343 -14.31 -14.73 6.42
C GLN A 343 -13.78 -13.49 5.67
N PRO A 344 -14.41 -12.30 5.74
CA PRO A 344 -13.85 -11.09 5.10
C PRO A 344 -12.48 -10.69 5.65
N HIS A 345 -12.23 -10.89 6.95
CA HIS A 345 -10.95 -10.59 7.60
C HIS A 345 -9.83 -11.51 7.07
N LEU A 346 -10.10 -12.82 6.99
CA LEU A 346 -9.13 -13.78 6.41
C LEU A 346 -8.85 -13.47 4.93
N ARG A 347 -9.88 -13.10 4.15
CA ARG A 347 -9.72 -12.74 2.74
C ARG A 347 -8.90 -11.47 2.54
N ALA A 348 -9.16 -10.45 3.36
CA ALA A 348 -8.34 -9.24 3.38
C ALA A 348 -6.88 -9.56 3.72
N MET A 349 -6.64 -10.46 4.67
CA MET A 349 -5.30 -10.91 5.01
C MET A 349 -4.65 -11.73 3.88
N ASP A 350 -5.40 -12.56 3.14
CA ASP A 350 -4.92 -13.28 1.95
C ASP A 350 -4.42 -12.34 0.84
N GLU A 351 -5.13 -11.23 0.62
CA GLU A 351 -4.67 -10.22 -0.33
C GLU A 351 -3.41 -9.50 0.18
N LEU A 352 -3.31 -9.25 1.49
CA LEU A 352 -2.18 -8.53 2.09
C LEU A 352 -0.90 -9.36 2.22
N VAL A 353 -0.97 -10.70 2.31
CA VAL A 353 0.25 -11.55 2.40
C VAL A 353 1.11 -11.54 1.13
N GLU A 354 0.69 -10.89 0.05
CA GLU A 354 1.59 -10.57 -1.06
C GLU A 354 2.69 -9.58 -0.64
N ALA A 355 2.48 -8.78 0.42
CA ALA A 355 3.54 -8.01 1.05
C ALA A 355 4.38 -8.89 1.99
N ASP A 356 5.69 -8.99 1.74
CA ASP A 356 6.60 -9.87 2.51
C ASP A 356 6.54 -9.64 4.02
N GLN A 357 6.40 -8.38 4.48
CA GLN A 357 6.31 -8.06 5.90
C GLN A 357 5.05 -8.64 6.55
N VAL A 358 3.92 -8.59 5.84
CA VAL A 358 2.66 -9.19 6.32
C VAL A 358 2.79 -10.71 6.34
N ALA A 359 3.34 -11.32 5.28
CA ALA A 359 3.58 -12.76 5.23
C ALA A 359 4.52 -13.24 6.36
N CYS A 360 5.61 -12.49 6.61
CA CYS A 360 6.56 -12.78 7.68
C CYS A 360 5.89 -12.72 9.05
N HIS A 361 5.16 -11.64 9.33
CA HIS A 361 4.44 -11.47 10.59
C HIS A 361 3.37 -12.55 10.81
N CYS A 362 2.58 -12.88 9.79
CA CYS A 362 1.63 -13.99 9.86
C CYS A 362 2.35 -15.31 10.14
N SER A 363 3.49 -15.57 9.50
CA SER A 363 4.31 -16.76 9.75
C SER A 363 4.79 -16.85 11.21
N GLU A 364 5.23 -15.73 11.79
CA GLU A 364 5.66 -15.66 13.19
C GLU A 364 4.53 -15.98 14.16
N ILE A 365 3.35 -15.36 13.98
CA ILE A 365 2.16 -15.66 14.79
C ILE A 365 1.83 -17.15 14.73
N ILE A 366 1.91 -17.74 13.54
CA ILE A 366 1.47 -19.11 13.27
C ILE A 366 2.45 -20.13 13.84
N ARG A 367 3.75 -19.85 13.80
CA ARG A 367 4.75 -20.63 14.54
C ARG A 367 4.45 -20.62 16.04
N GLY A 368 4.07 -19.46 16.59
CA GLY A 368 3.64 -19.34 17.98
C GLY A 368 2.39 -20.17 18.28
N LEU A 369 1.36 -20.08 17.43
CA LEU A 369 0.11 -20.84 17.55
C LEU A 369 0.32 -22.35 17.41
N ALA A 370 1.21 -22.79 16.53
CA ALA A 370 1.54 -24.20 16.35
C ALA A 370 2.03 -24.87 17.63
N VAL A 371 2.74 -24.11 18.49
CA VAL A 371 3.26 -24.59 19.77
C VAL A 371 2.25 -24.39 20.91
N ALA A 372 1.63 -23.20 20.98
CA ALA A 372 0.79 -22.82 22.12
C ALA A 372 -0.66 -23.30 22.02
N ALA A 373 -1.24 -23.35 20.81
CA ALA A 373 -2.65 -23.67 20.58
C ALA A 373 -2.87 -24.43 19.26
N PRO A 374 -2.43 -25.70 19.12
CA PRO A 374 -2.53 -26.48 17.89
C PRO A 374 -3.96 -26.64 17.36
N THR A 375 -4.96 -26.72 18.23
CA THR A 375 -6.38 -26.82 17.84
C THR A 375 -6.83 -25.59 17.06
N ARG A 376 -6.45 -24.39 17.53
CA ARG A 376 -6.78 -23.13 16.85
C ARG A 376 -6.13 -23.04 15.47
N LEU A 377 -4.87 -23.45 15.36
CA LEU A 377 -4.20 -23.55 14.06
C LEU A 377 -4.91 -24.52 13.11
N THR A 378 -5.38 -25.65 13.65
CA THR A 378 -6.18 -26.63 12.88
C THR A 378 -7.42 -25.97 12.29
N ASP A 379 -8.14 -25.16 13.07
CA ASP A 379 -9.37 -24.51 12.63
C ASP A 379 -9.11 -23.40 11.58
N VAL A 380 -8.04 -22.62 11.74
CA VAL A 380 -7.62 -21.62 10.73
C VAL A 380 -7.25 -22.31 9.40
N LEU A 381 -6.45 -23.37 9.44
CA LEU A 381 -6.08 -24.12 8.22
C LEU A 381 -7.32 -24.73 7.55
N ARG A 382 -8.28 -25.22 8.33
CA ARG A 382 -9.55 -25.72 7.81
C ARG A 382 -10.37 -24.62 7.15
N ALA A 383 -10.43 -23.43 7.75
CA ALA A 383 -11.10 -22.26 7.16
C ALA A 383 -10.45 -21.86 5.83
N CYS A 384 -9.12 -21.76 5.78
CA CYS A 384 -8.38 -21.52 4.53
C CYS A 384 -8.70 -22.56 3.46
N ARG A 385 -8.73 -23.86 3.82
CA ARG A 385 -9.04 -24.95 2.89
C ARG A 385 -10.48 -24.92 2.37
N GLY A 386 -11.40 -24.40 3.17
CA GLY A 386 -12.81 -24.27 2.81
C GLY A 386 -13.11 -23.17 1.80
N ASP A 387 -12.17 -22.24 1.57
CA ASP A 387 -12.36 -21.07 0.72
C ASP A 387 -11.24 -20.96 -0.31
N ALA A 388 -11.58 -21.13 -1.60
CA ALA A 388 -10.60 -21.04 -2.69
C ALA A 388 -9.92 -19.67 -2.80
N LYS A 389 -10.49 -18.60 -2.22
CA LYS A 389 -9.90 -17.25 -2.17
C LYS A 389 -8.86 -17.08 -1.05
N LEU A 390 -8.58 -18.10 -0.24
CA LEU A 390 -7.60 -18.07 0.86
C LEU A 390 -6.31 -18.85 0.55
N ARG A 391 -5.98 -18.99 -0.74
CA ARG A 391 -4.85 -19.80 -1.21
C ARG A 391 -3.51 -19.27 -0.69
N ARG A 392 -3.24 -17.97 -0.84
CA ARG A 392 -1.92 -17.38 -0.53
C ARG A 392 -1.64 -17.44 0.96
N LEU A 393 -2.63 -17.04 1.75
CA LEU A 393 -2.58 -17.12 3.20
C LEU A 393 -2.36 -18.57 3.62
N GLY A 394 -3.18 -19.51 3.13
CA GLY A 394 -3.03 -20.92 3.49
C GLY A 394 -1.65 -21.49 3.16
N ASP A 395 -1.02 -21.06 2.06
CA ASP A 395 0.35 -21.45 1.71
C ASP A 395 1.38 -20.90 2.73
N VAL A 396 1.24 -19.63 3.12
CA VAL A 396 2.06 -19.00 4.19
C VAL A 396 1.87 -19.74 5.51
N LEU A 397 0.63 -20.01 5.91
CA LEU A 397 0.30 -20.70 7.15
C LEU A 397 0.88 -22.11 7.17
N ALA A 398 0.73 -22.85 6.07
CA ALA A 398 1.20 -24.22 5.94
C ALA A 398 2.73 -24.29 6.05
N ALA A 399 3.43 -23.41 5.33
CA ALA A 399 4.89 -23.33 5.37
C ALA A 399 5.40 -23.00 6.78
N ALA A 400 4.81 -21.99 7.44
CA ALA A 400 5.20 -21.57 8.78
C ALA A 400 4.96 -22.67 9.84
N SER A 401 3.87 -23.43 9.69
CA SER A 401 3.50 -24.51 10.61
C SER A 401 4.48 -25.68 10.53
N CYS A 402 4.92 -26.06 9.34
CA CYS A 402 5.82 -27.21 9.14
C CYS A 402 7.14 -27.07 9.91
N ASP A 403 7.71 -25.86 9.95
CA ASP A 403 8.96 -25.59 10.66
C ASP A 403 8.80 -25.72 12.19
N ALA A 404 7.64 -25.32 12.74
CA ALA A 404 7.41 -25.26 14.18
C ALA A 404 6.92 -26.59 14.79
N LEU A 405 6.08 -27.34 14.08
CA LEU A 405 5.42 -28.55 14.62
C LEU A 405 6.38 -29.66 15.00
N GLN A 406 7.58 -29.70 14.40
CA GLN A 406 8.58 -30.71 14.75
C GLN A 406 9.04 -30.63 16.21
N THR A 407 8.85 -29.46 16.84
CA THR A 407 9.19 -29.24 18.26
C THR A 407 8.06 -29.63 19.23
N VAL A 408 6.87 -29.95 18.72
CA VAL A 408 5.66 -30.25 19.49
C VAL A 408 5.50 -31.78 19.64
N PRO A 409 5.06 -32.30 20.81
CA PRO A 409 4.78 -33.73 20.97
C PRO A 409 3.78 -34.26 19.95
N ALA A 410 4.02 -35.47 19.42
CA ALA A 410 3.22 -36.11 18.37
C ALA A 410 1.71 -36.09 18.64
N ALA A 411 1.31 -36.39 19.89
CA ALA A 411 -0.09 -36.41 20.31
C ALA A 411 -0.82 -35.06 20.16
N HIS A 412 -0.10 -33.94 20.21
CA HIS A 412 -0.68 -32.59 20.12
C HIS A 412 -0.60 -31.99 18.72
N ARG A 413 0.27 -32.51 17.84
CA ARG A 413 0.40 -32.02 16.46
C ARG A 413 -0.37 -32.83 15.42
N ALA A 414 -0.86 -34.03 15.76
CA ALA A 414 -1.53 -34.93 14.82
C ALA A 414 -2.75 -34.31 14.08
N SER A 415 -3.50 -33.41 14.72
CA SER A 415 -4.63 -32.71 14.07
C SER A 415 -4.16 -31.68 13.05
N VAL A 416 -3.09 -30.94 13.37
CA VAL A 416 -2.48 -29.94 12.48
C VAL A 416 -1.83 -30.62 11.30
N GLU A 417 -1.06 -31.69 11.54
CA GLU A 417 -0.45 -32.51 10.49
C GLU A 417 -1.49 -33.06 9.51
N SER A 418 -2.65 -33.48 10.02
CA SER A 418 -3.78 -33.93 9.18
C SER A 418 -4.31 -32.81 8.27
N GLU A 419 -4.48 -31.58 8.78
CA GLU A 419 -4.98 -30.47 7.96
C GLU A 419 -3.90 -29.94 7.01
N LEU A 420 -2.61 -29.97 7.37
CA LEU A 420 -1.50 -29.63 6.48
C LEU A 420 -1.40 -30.60 5.30
N ALA A 421 -1.51 -31.91 5.56
CA ALA A 421 -1.59 -32.91 4.51
C ALA A 421 -2.83 -32.70 3.63
N ALA A 422 -3.97 -32.39 4.25
CA ALA A 422 -5.21 -32.08 3.52
C ALA A 422 -5.08 -30.84 2.62
N TRP A 423 -4.40 -29.79 3.10
CA TRP A 423 -4.10 -28.56 2.35
C TRP A 423 -3.25 -28.86 1.12
N ALA A 424 -2.08 -29.46 1.31
CA ALA A 424 -1.13 -29.69 0.22
C ALA A 424 -1.66 -30.65 -0.86
N LEU A 425 -2.42 -31.69 -0.46
CA LEU A 425 -3.05 -32.59 -1.42
C LEU A 425 -4.17 -31.93 -2.25
N SER A 426 -4.68 -30.77 -1.80
CA SER A 426 -5.67 -29.98 -2.54
C SER A 426 -5.06 -28.98 -3.53
N GLN A 427 -3.73 -28.78 -3.51
CA GLN A 427 -3.05 -27.86 -4.41
C GLN A 427 -2.71 -28.53 -5.76
N PRO A 428 -2.81 -27.80 -6.89
CA PRO A 428 -2.55 -28.33 -8.23
C PRO A 428 -1.06 -28.60 -8.49
N ASP A 429 -0.17 -27.84 -7.85
CA ASP A 429 1.28 -27.93 -8.01
C ASP A 429 1.88 -28.78 -6.87
N GLN A 430 1.84 -30.10 -7.03
CA GLN A 430 2.08 -31.04 -5.92
C GLN A 430 3.58 -31.25 -5.64
N ALA A 431 4.06 -30.77 -4.49
CA ALA A 431 5.31 -31.21 -3.86
C ALA A 431 5.01 -32.17 -2.71
N TRP A 432 4.45 -33.35 -3.01
CA TRP A 432 4.38 -34.46 -2.05
C TRP A 432 4.96 -35.73 -2.67
N CYS A 433 5.53 -36.58 -1.83
CA CYS A 433 6.03 -37.89 -2.24
C CYS A 433 5.81 -38.91 -1.12
N VAL A 434 5.83 -40.19 -1.49
CA VAL A 434 5.85 -41.29 -0.54
C VAL A 434 7.20 -41.98 -0.67
N ASP A 435 7.95 -41.99 0.42
CA ASP A 435 9.13 -42.83 0.55
C ASP A 435 8.67 -44.21 1.03
N VAL A 436 8.60 -45.14 0.06
CA VAL A 436 8.14 -46.51 0.25
C VAL A 436 9.06 -47.29 1.20
N GLU A 437 10.37 -46.96 1.24
CA GLU A 437 11.34 -47.67 2.08
C GLU A 437 11.24 -47.25 3.55
N SER A 438 11.06 -45.95 3.81
CA SER A 438 10.94 -45.44 5.19
C SER A 438 9.51 -45.40 5.73
N GLY A 439 8.49 -45.60 4.88
CA GLY A 439 7.09 -45.49 5.24
C GLY A 439 6.66 -44.05 5.56
N THR A 440 7.37 -43.08 4.99
CA THR A 440 7.17 -41.66 5.24
C THR A 440 6.44 -41.00 4.08
N ILE A 441 5.45 -40.18 4.40
CA ILE A 441 4.77 -39.28 3.46
C ILE A 441 5.41 -37.91 3.62
N GLU A 442 6.09 -37.43 2.59
CA GLU A 442 6.61 -36.07 2.55
C GLU A 442 5.60 -35.16 1.86
N VAL A 443 5.28 -34.04 2.49
CA VAL A 443 4.33 -33.05 2.00
C VAL A 443 4.95 -31.67 2.19
N GLY A 444 5.49 -31.08 1.12
CA GLY A 444 6.33 -29.89 1.21
C GLY A 444 7.55 -30.15 2.09
N ARG A 445 7.61 -29.50 3.27
CA ARG A 445 8.66 -29.71 4.29
C ARG A 445 8.24 -30.65 5.43
N LEU A 446 6.98 -31.09 5.43
CA LEU A 446 6.45 -31.97 6.46
C LEU A 446 6.82 -33.42 6.16
N ARG A 447 7.29 -34.14 7.16
CA ARG A 447 7.55 -35.58 7.10
C ARG A 447 6.62 -36.29 8.07
N LEU A 448 5.72 -37.10 7.54
CA LEU A 448 4.72 -37.85 8.30
C LEU A 448 5.02 -39.33 8.22
N ARG A 449 5.26 -39.99 9.35
CA ARG A 449 5.36 -41.46 9.41
C ARG A 449 4.01 -42.01 9.81
N LEU A 450 3.52 -43.04 9.10
CA LEU A 450 2.22 -43.65 9.42
C LEU A 450 2.11 -44.09 10.89
N ASP A 451 3.21 -44.60 11.45
CA ASP A 451 3.28 -45.07 12.85
C ASP A 451 3.08 -43.94 13.88
N ASP A 452 3.35 -42.69 13.49
CA ASP A 452 3.23 -41.51 14.35
C ASP A 452 1.86 -40.83 14.22
N LEU A 453 1.03 -41.29 13.29
CA LEU A 453 -0.28 -40.69 13.00
C LEU A 453 -1.41 -41.41 13.74
N SER A 454 -2.42 -40.64 14.13
CA SER A 454 -3.68 -41.22 14.62
C SER A 454 -4.40 -41.99 13.50
N LEU A 455 -5.20 -42.99 13.86
CA LEU A 455 -5.98 -43.76 12.88
C LEU A 455 -6.90 -42.87 12.02
N ASP A 456 -7.51 -41.85 12.63
CA ASP A 456 -8.32 -40.84 11.93
C ASP A 456 -7.48 -40.07 10.89
N THR A 457 -6.25 -39.69 11.26
CA THR A 457 -5.33 -38.98 10.38
C THR A 457 -4.86 -39.88 9.23
N ILE A 458 -4.52 -41.15 9.51
CA ILE A 458 -4.12 -42.12 8.49
C ILE A 458 -5.24 -42.28 7.45
N VAL A 459 -6.48 -42.48 7.90
CA VAL A 459 -7.66 -42.62 7.02
C VAL A 459 -7.84 -41.39 6.13
N ALA A 460 -7.72 -40.18 6.70
CA ALA A 460 -7.88 -38.93 5.98
C ALA A 460 -6.78 -38.71 4.93
N VAL A 461 -5.52 -38.97 5.29
CA VAL A 461 -4.35 -38.80 4.41
C VAL A 461 -4.38 -39.82 3.28
N LEU A 462 -4.55 -41.11 3.59
CA LEU A 462 -4.59 -42.18 2.57
C LEU A 462 -5.75 -42.01 1.59
N GLY A 463 -6.93 -41.58 2.07
CA GLY A 463 -8.08 -41.36 1.21
C GLY A 463 -7.82 -40.33 0.12
N ARG A 464 -7.17 -39.21 0.48
CA ARG A 464 -6.80 -38.16 -0.47
C ARG A 464 -5.62 -38.55 -1.35
N LEU A 465 -4.61 -39.20 -0.76
CA LEU A 465 -3.39 -39.57 -1.47
C LEU A 465 -3.66 -40.63 -2.55
N LEU A 466 -4.57 -41.57 -2.29
CA LEU A 466 -5.07 -42.50 -3.32
C LEU A 466 -5.75 -41.79 -4.48
N THR A 467 -6.60 -40.79 -4.20
CA THR A 467 -7.24 -39.99 -5.27
C THR A 467 -6.20 -39.23 -6.08
N ALA A 468 -5.22 -38.61 -5.42
CA ALA A 468 -4.15 -37.87 -6.10
C ALA A 468 -3.25 -38.79 -6.94
N LEU A 469 -2.83 -39.94 -6.41
CA LEU A 469 -2.06 -40.94 -7.16
C LEU A 469 -2.83 -41.49 -8.36
N HIS A 470 -4.13 -41.75 -8.21
CA HIS A 470 -4.97 -42.20 -9.31
C HIS A 470 -5.03 -41.16 -10.44
N THR A 471 -5.34 -39.90 -10.11
CA THR A 471 -5.35 -38.80 -11.09
C THR A 471 -3.99 -38.65 -11.77
N GLY A 472 -2.89 -38.70 -11.00
CA GLY A 472 -1.53 -38.60 -11.53
C GLY A 472 -1.13 -39.77 -12.43
N LEU A 473 -1.58 -41.00 -12.14
CA LEU A 473 -1.37 -42.16 -13.03
C LEU A 473 -2.17 -42.03 -14.33
N MET A 474 -3.40 -41.53 -14.27
CA MET A 474 -4.25 -41.33 -15.45
C MET A 474 -3.72 -40.23 -16.39
N ALA A 475 -2.97 -39.28 -15.86
CA ALA A 475 -2.41 -38.14 -16.60
C ALA A 475 -0.93 -38.34 -17.01
N ALA A 476 -0.30 -39.47 -16.66
CA ALA A 476 1.12 -39.67 -16.89
C ALA A 476 1.43 -40.15 -18.32
N ASP A 477 2.19 -39.33 -19.07
CA ASP A 477 2.83 -39.71 -20.32
C ASP A 477 4.32 -40.02 -20.04
N GLY A 478 4.67 -41.27 -19.70
CA GLY A 478 6.06 -41.67 -19.44
C GLY A 478 6.24 -42.84 -18.48
N ASP A 479 7.38 -42.89 -17.79
CA ASP A 479 7.68 -43.92 -16.79
C ASP A 479 6.79 -43.77 -15.55
N ILE A 480 5.84 -44.68 -15.41
CA ILE A 480 4.87 -44.73 -14.31
C ILE A 480 5.34 -45.58 -13.12
N ARG A 481 6.52 -46.22 -13.18
CA ARG A 481 6.97 -47.21 -12.17
C ARG A 481 6.93 -46.64 -10.75
N SER A 482 7.53 -45.47 -10.54
CA SER A 482 7.55 -44.82 -9.22
C SER A 482 6.14 -44.55 -8.68
N ARG A 483 5.21 -44.09 -9.52
CA ARG A 483 3.80 -43.85 -9.12
C ARG A 483 3.06 -45.15 -8.80
N LEU A 484 3.35 -46.24 -9.51
CA LEU A 484 2.79 -47.57 -9.23
C LEU A 484 3.32 -48.15 -7.91
N GLU A 485 4.61 -47.94 -7.61
CA GLU A 485 5.20 -48.34 -6.32
C GLU A 485 4.57 -47.58 -5.16
N GLN A 486 4.37 -46.27 -5.30
CA GLN A 486 3.64 -45.46 -4.32
C GLN A 486 2.19 -45.91 -4.16
N MET A 487 1.47 -46.17 -5.27
CA MET A 487 0.10 -46.70 -5.23
C MET A 487 0.03 -48.05 -4.52
N ARG A 488 0.97 -48.96 -4.81
CA ARG A 488 1.04 -50.27 -4.14
C ARG A 488 1.26 -50.12 -2.64
N TRP A 489 2.14 -49.20 -2.23
CA TRP A 489 2.35 -48.91 -0.81
C TRP A 489 1.08 -48.37 -0.15
N CYS A 490 0.37 -47.44 -0.79
CA CYS A 490 -0.88 -46.88 -0.25
C CYS A 490 -1.98 -47.92 -0.10
N LEU A 491 -2.11 -48.82 -1.07
CA LEU A 491 -3.06 -49.93 -1.00
C LEU A 491 -2.73 -50.88 0.14
N ALA A 492 -1.44 -51.19 0.36
CA ALA A 492 -0.99 -52.03 1.46
C ALA A 492 -1.20 -51.37 2.84
N ALA A 493 -0.98 -50.05 2.92
CA ALA A 493 -1.28 -49.28 4.13
C ALA A 493 -2.78 -49.20 4.40
N ALA A 494 -3.59 -49.02 3.36
CA ALA A 494 -5.05 -49.00 3.45
C ALA A 494 -5.64 -50.36 3.87
N SER A 495 -5.09 -51.48 3.37
CA SER A 495 -5.57 -52.82 3.74
C SER A 495 -5.26 -53.23 5.18
N ALA A 496 -4.39 -52.48 5.87
CA ALA A 496 -4.12 -52.66 7.29
C ALA A 496 -5.12 -51.90 8.20
N LEU A 497 -6.01 -51.08 7.63
CA LEU A 497 -6.98 -50.30 8.40
C LEU A 497 -8.14 -51.17 8.91
N PRO A 498 -8.74 -50.85 10.08
CA PRO A 498 -9.94 -51.55 10.55
C PRO A 498 -11.13 -51.28 9.61
N PRO A 499 -11.75 -52.32 9.01
CA PRO A 499 -12.79 -52.14 7.97
C PRO A 499 -14.06 -51.44 8.49
N ASN A 500 -14.31 -51.51 9.79
CA ASN A 500 -15.49 -50.90 10.44
C ASN A 500 -15.23 -49.48 10.98
N HIS A 501 -14.12 -48.84 10.62
CA HIS A 501 -13.83 -47.50 11.10
C HIS A 501 -14.81 -46.46 10.53
N TYR A 502 -15.42 -45.67 11.41
CA TYR A 502 -16.56 -44.81 11.08
C TYR A 502 -16.22 -43.68 10.07
N ARG A 503 -14.96 -43.20 10.06
CA ARG A 503 -14.48 -42.17 9.11
C ARG A 503 -13.93 -42.71 7.79
N LEU A 504 -13.94 -44.03 7.60
CA LEU A 504 -13.34 -44.66 6.43
C LEU A 504 -14.22 -44.40 5.19
N PRO A 505 -13.73 -43.70 4.14
CA PRO A 505 -14.53 -43.41 2.96
C PRO A 505 -14.83 -44.70 2.17
N PRO A 506 -15.90 -44.73 1.35
CA PRO A 506 -16.30 -45.93 0.61
C PRO A 506 -15.18 -46.55 -0.24
N SER A 507 -14.33 -45.72 -0.84
CA SER A 507 -13.17 -46.17 -1.64
C SER A 507 -12.15 -46.94 -0.80
N LEU A 508 -11.85 -46.48 0.42
CA LEU A 508 -10.93 -47.16 1.33
C LEU A 508 -11.57 -48.41 1.97
N ARG A 509 -12.89 -48.42 2.19
CA ARG A 509 -13.61 -49.59 2.77
C ARG A 509 -13.64 -50.80 1.84
N LEU A 510 -13.41 -50.60 0.55
CA LEU A 510 -13.29 -51.69 -0.42
C LEU A 510 -11.89 -52.31 -0.42
N ILE A 511 -10.90 -51.62 0.17
CA ILE A 511 -9.49 -52.01 0.20
C ILE A 511 -9.12 -52.60 1.57
N ALA A 512 -9.64 -51.99 2.66
CA ALA A 512 -9.58 -52.48 4.04
C ALA A 512 -10.53 -53.66 4.26
#